data_AF-A0A1I4A3M9-F1
#
_entry.id   AF-A0A1I4A3M9-F1
#
_cell.length_a   1.000
_cell.length_b   1.000
_cell.length_c   1.000
_cell.angle_alpha   90.00
_cell.angle_beta   90.00
_cell.angle_gamma   90.00
#
_symmetry.space_group_name_H-M   'P 1'
#
loop_
_entity.id
_entity.type
_entity.pdbx_description
1 polymer ?
#
loop_
_entity_poly.entity_id
_entity_poly.type
_entity_poly.pdbx_seq_one_letter_code
_entity_poly.pdbx_strand_id
1 'polypeptide(L)'
;MADNTPTGPVELGADMDHSEHEKTYSLFISLTKYTSLVCVALLIAMAFAFFTTAGFFSGLILFLVICAVGAFLLRDVPTHIT
;
A
#
# COMPACT_ATOMS: atom_id res chain seq x y z
N MET A 1 -29.65 0.15 34.02
CA MET A 1 -28.66 1.18 34.45
C MET A 1 -28.06 1.83 33.20
N ALA A 2 -28.91 2.47 32.38
CA ALA A 2 -28.50 3.06 31.11
C ALA A 2 -29.38 4.29 30.85
N ASP A 3 -29.09 5.42 31.48
CA ASP A 3 -29.73 6.73 31.24
C ASP A 3 -28.85 7.87 31.81
N ASN A 4 -27.53 7.79 31.66
CA ASN A 4 -26.62 8.89 31.97
C ASN A 4 -25.69 9.11 30.77
N THR A 5 -26.28 9.55 29.66
CA THR A 5 -25.52 10.15 28.57
C THR A 5 -25.01 11.50 29.08
N PRO A 6 -23.69 11.78 29.08
CA PRO A 6 -23.18 13.06 29.54
C PRO A 6 -23.76 14.18 28.69
N THR A 7 -24.58 15.05 29.28
CA THR A 7 -25.17 16.26 28.66
C THR A 7 -24.25 17.48 28.79
N GLY A 8 -22.95 17.27 29.02
CA GLY A 8 -21.95 18.33 29.02
C GLY A 8 -21.81 19.00 27.64
N PRO A 9 -21.22 20.21 27.56
CA PRO A 9 -20.84 20.83 26.29
C PRO A 9 -20.13 19.77 25.44
N VAL A 10 -20.35 19.72 24.13
CA VAL A 10 -19.67 18.75 23.26
C VAL A 10 -18.18 18.85 23.56
N GLU A 11 -17.67 17.87 24.31
CA GLU A 11 -16.26 17.73 24.66
C GLU A 11 -15.59 17.31 23.35
N LEU A 12 -15.48 18.24 22.41
CA LEU A 12 -14.55 18.18 21.30
C LEU A 12 -13.19 18.18 21.99
N GLY A 13 -12.76 16.99 22.41
CA GLY A 13 -11.55 16.80 23.17
C GLY A 13 -10.41 17.59 22.55
N ALA A 14 -9.48 18.04 23.39
CA ALA A 14 -8.35 18.85 22.95
C ALA A 14 -7.69 18.27 21.68
N ASP A 15 -7.22 19.16 20.80
CA ASP A 15 -6.60 18.80 19.53
C ASP A 15 -5.54 17.71 19.77
N MET A 16 -5.77 16.53 19.20
CA MET A 16 -4.94 15.37 19.45
C MET A 16 -3.69 15.48 18.58
N ASP A 17 -2.51 15.32 19.18
CA ASP A 17 -1.27 15.21 18.40
C ASP A 17 -1.28 13.91 17.59
N HIS A 18 -1.55 14.04 16.30
CA HIS A 18 -1.61 12.93 15.34
C HIS A 18 -0.33 12.76 14.53
N SER A 19 0.77 13.45 14.89
CA SER A 19 1.97 13.46 14.05
C SER A 19 2.60 12.06 13.87
N GLU A 20 2.60 11.20 14.89
CA GLU A 20 3.03 9.80 14.76
C GLU A 20 2.02 8.90 14.01
N HIS A 21 0.72 9.19 14.10
CA HIS A 21 -0.32 8.45 13.38
C HIS A 21 -0.19 8.67 11.87
N GLU A 22 -0.02 9.92 11.43
CA GLU A 22 0.14 10.27 10.02
C GLU A 22 1.43 9.64 9.43
N LYS A 23 2.53 9.65 10.19
CA LYS A 23 3.79 8.99 9.77
C LYS A 23 3.61 7.49 9.59
N THR A 24 2.95 6.82 10.54
CA THR A 24 2.74 5.37 10.47
C THR A 24 1.79 5.00 9.33
N TYR A 25 0.72 5.77 9.15
CA TYR A 25 -0.25 5.54 8.09
C TYR A 25 0.36 5.77 6.70
N SER A 26 1.13 6.84 6.50
CA SER A 26 1.83 7.09 5.23
C SER A 26 2.84 5.98 4.88
N LEU A 27 3.52 5.42 5.88
CA LEU A 27 4.37 4.24 5.72
C LEU A 27 3.57 2.98 5.36
N PHE A 28 2.44 2.73 6.04
CA PHE A 28 1.55 1.61 5.72
C PHE A 28 1.02 1.67 4.29
N ILE A 29 0.59 2.85 3.84
CA ILE A 29 0.12 3.07 2.46
C ILE A 29 1.25 2.82 1.46
N SER A 30 2.44 3.34 1.73
CA SER A 30 3.61 3.12 0.87
C SER A 30 3.97 1.64 0.76
N LEU A 31 3.99 0.92 1.89
CA LEU A 31 4.26 -0.52 1.93
C LEU A 31 3.20 -1.32 1.19
N THR A 32 1.92 -1.07 1.45
CA THR A 32 0.81 -1.78 0.80
C THR A 32 0.84 -1.59 -0.71
N LYS A 33 1.11 -0.35 -1.17
CA LYS A 33 1.26 0.00 -2.59
C LYS A 33 2.34 -0.83 -3.29
N TYR A 34 3.56 -0.86 -2.76
CA TYR A 34 4.64 -1.62 -3.40
C TYR A 34 4.51 -3.14 -3.19
N THR A 35 3.97 -3.59 -2.06
CA THR A 35 3.76 -5.03 -1.79
C THR A 35 2.73 -5.63 -2.73
N SER A 36 1.61 -4.94 -2.96
CA SER A 36 0.59 -5.39 -3.93
C SER A 36 1.16 -5.50 -5.35
N LEU A 37 1.99 -4.56 -5.78
CA LEU A 37 2.71 -4.64 -7.06
C LEU A 37 3.56 -5.91 -7.14
N VAL A 38 4.39 -6.16 -6.12
CA VAL A 38 5.28 -7.34 -6.09
C VAL A 38 4.49 -8.64 -6.12
N CYS A 39 3.40 -8.74 -5.36
CA CYS A 39 2.53 -9.92 -5.38
C CYS A 39 1.97 -10.21 -6.78
N VAL A 40 1.42 -9.19 -7.46
CA VAL A 40 0.88 -9.35 -8.81
C VAL A 40 1.98 -9.69 -9.81
N ALA A 41 3.12 -9.00 -9.75
CA ALA A 41 4.27 -9.25 -10.63
C ALA A 41 4.81 -10.68 -10.48
N LEU A 42 4.88 -11.20 -9.25
CA LEU A 42 5.32 -12.56 -8.95
C LEU A 42 4.36 -13.58 -9.57
N LEU A 43 3.05 -13.40 -9.40
CA LEU A 43 2.05 -14.31 -9.97
C LEU A 43 2.12 -14.37 -11.50
N ILE A 44 2.28 -13.22 -12.16
CA ILE A 44 2.45 -13.14 -13.62
C ILE A 44 3.74 -13.82 -14.06
N ALA A 45 4.85 -13.57 -13.35
CA ALA A 45 6.13 -14.18 -13.65
C ALA A 45 6.13 -15.71 -13.48
N MET A 46 5.48 -16.23 -12.43
CA MET A 46 5.29 -17.66 -12.24
C MET A 46 4.44 -18.26 -13.36
N ALA A 47 3.37 -17.58 -13.77
CA ALA A 47 2.55 -18.05 -14.88
C ALA A 47 3.38 -18.17 -16.17
N PHE A 48 4.22 -17.17 -16.46
CA PHE A 48 5.08 -17.20 -17.64
C PHE A 48 6.20 -18.25 -17.54
N ALA A 49 6.80 -18.41 -16.36
CA ALA A 49 7.89 -19.34 -16.13
C ALA A 49 7.48 -20.81 -16.24
N PHE A 50 6.26 -21.16 -15.80
CA PHE A 50 5.82 -22.55 -15.69
C PHE A 50 4.78 -22.98 -16.75
N PHE A 51 3.98 -22.06 -17.30
CA PHE A 51 2.94 -22.40 -18.27
C PHE A 51 3.30 -22.07 -19.73
N THR A 52 4.53 -21.64 -20.00
CA THR A 52 5.01 -21.35 -21.35
C THR A 52 6.35 -22.05 -21.63
N THR A 53 6.78 -22.10 -22.90
CA THR A 53 8.10 -22.62 -23.28
C THR A 53 9.27 -21.70 -22.94
N ALA A 54 9.02 -20.54 -22.34
CA ALA A 54 10.04 -19.51 -22.10
C ALA A 54 10.92 -19.81 -20.86
N GLY A 55 10.38 -20.53 -19.86
CA GLY A 55 11.13 -21.04 -18.70
C GLY A 55 11.46 -20.01 -17.61
N PHE A 56 12.29 -20.41 -16.65
CA PHE A 56 12.57 -19.62 -15.43
C PHE A 56 13.21 -18.26 -15.71
N PHE A 57 14.26 -18.21 -16.55
CA PHE A 57 15.00 -16.97 -16.81
C PHE A 57 14.13 -15.90 -17.48
N SER A 58 13.26 -16.27 -18.41
CA SER A 58 12.32 -15.32 -19.00
C SER A 58 11.30 -14.80 -17.97
N GLY A 59 10.82 -15.66 -17.07
CA GLY A 59 9.93 -15.25 -15.99
C GLY A 59 10.60 -14.28 -15.01
N LEU A 60 11.88 -14.53 -14.68
CA LEU A 60 12.68 -13.65 -13.83
C LEU A 60 12.91 -12.27 -14.47
N ILE A 61 13.24 -12.24 -15.76
CA ILE A 61 13.36 -10.97 -16.50
C ILE A 61 12.00 -10.25 -16.53
N LEU A 62 10.91 -10.95 -16.81
CA LEU A 62 9.57 -10.39 -16.82
C LEU A 62 9.18 -9.80 -15.46
N PHE A 63 9.48 -10.50 -14.37
CA PHE A 63 9.28 -10.01 -13.00
C PHE A 63 10.00 -8.67 -12.77
N LEU A 64 11.28 -8.60 -13.12
CA LEU A 64 12.08 -7.38 -12.95
C LEU A 64 11.53 -6.22 -13.80
N VAL A 65 11.10 -6.50 -15.04
CA VAL A 65 10.51 -5.49 -15.92
C VAL A 65 9.19 -4.97 -15.34
N ILE A 66 8.29 -5.84 -14.89
CA ILE A 66 7.01 -5.44 -14.30
C ILE A 66 7.26 -4.63 -13.02
N CYS A 67 8.17 -5.07 -12.15
CA CYS A 67 8.52 -4.34 -10.94
C CYS A 67 9.11 -2.96 -11.25
N ALA A 68 10.03 -2.85 -12.23
CA ALA A 68 10.64 -1.58 -12.60
C ALA A 68 9.62 -0.60 -13.20
N VAL A 69 8.82 -1.07 -14.16
CA VAL A 69 7.77 -0.26 -14.80
C VAL A 69 6.68 0.11 -13.79
N GLY A 70 6.21 -0.84 -13.00
CA GLY A 70 5.20 -0.62 -11.97
C GLY A 70 5.66 0.35 -10.89
N ALA A 71 6.91 0.24 -10.42
CA ALA A 71 7.48 1.17 -9.45
C ALA A 71 7.60 2.59 -10.04
N PHE A 72 8.01 2.71 -11.31
CA PHE A 72 8.05 4.00 -12.00
C PHE A 72 6.66 4.64 -12.10
N LEU A 73 5.63 3.86 -12.47
CA LEU A 73 4.24 4.34 -12.56
C LEU A 73 3.64 4.70 -11.19
N LEU A 74 4.04 4.01 -10.11
CA LEU A 74 3.53 4.24 -8.75
C LEU A 74 4.29 5.33 -7.98
N ARG A 75 5.28 5.99 -8.59
CA ARG A 75 6.13 6.97 -7.88
C ARG A 75 5.35 8.19 -7.39
N ASP A 76 4.26 8.55 -8.06
CA ASP A 76 3.51 9.76 -7.77
C ASP A 76 2.44 9.48 -6.70
N VAL A 77 2.73 9.85 -5.45
CA VAL A 77 1.72 9.94 -4.37
C VAL A 77 1.18 11.37 -4.35
N PRO A 78 -0.13 11.60 -4.52
CA PRO A 78 -0.69 12.94 -4.44
C PRO A 78 -0.53 13.52 -3.02
N THR A 79 0.19 14.64 -2.91
CA THR A 79 0.51 15.33 -1.65
C THR A 79 -0.61 16.26 -1.15
N HIS A 80 -1.81 16.18 -1.71
CA HIS A 80 -2.92 17.09 -1.40
C HIS A 80 -3.97 16.50 -0.45
N ILE A 81 -3.66 15.34 0.16
CA ILE A 81 -4.51 14.67 1.17
C ILE A 81 -3.78 14.55 2.53
N THR A 82 -2.64 15.24 2.67
CA THR A 82 -1.87 15.47 3.91
C THR A 82 -1.85 16.96 4.18
#